data_AF-A0A8T4Z857-F1
#
_entry.id   AF-A0A8T4Z857-F1
#
_cell.length_a   1.000
_cell.length_b   1.000
_cell.length_c   1.000
_cell.angle_alpha   90.00
_cell.angle_beta   90.00
_cell.angle_gamma   90.00
#
_symmetry.space_group_name_H-M   'P 1'
#
loop_
_entity.id
_entity.type
_entity.pdbx_description
1 polymer ?
#
loop_
_entity_poly.entity_id
_entity_poly.type
_entity_poly.pdbx_seq_one_letter_code
_entity_poly.pdbx_strand_id
1 'polypeptide(L)'
;SEVSLKEGGTPMDWSIRVSRASGIPILATGHAVKGFIERGFKPGAYMSAVDVANRLIDPGWEGLDGKGQYELAIFIGFHYYLAWNLLSGLKHFSQNIKTLSLDRFYQPHASLSLPNLSVDEWEVYLKALEDALRSG
;
A
#
# COMPACT_ATOMS: atom_id res chain seq x y z
N SER A 1 9.88 11.88 8.11
CA SER A 1 10.18 10.85 9.12
C SER A 1 9.05 9.84 9.10
N GLU A 2 9.39 8.55 9.21
CA GLU A 2 8.41 7.48 9.34
C GLU A 2 7.67 7.61 10.69
N VAL A 3 6.35 7.47 10.69
CA VAL A 3 5.54 7.60 11.91
C VAL A 3 5.73 6.33 12.74
N SER A 4 6.09 6.48 14.02
CA SER A 4 6.13 5.35 14.97
C SER A 4 4.74 5.12 15.56
N LEU A 5 4.29 3.88 15.62
CA LEU A 5 3.03 3.46 16.24
C LEU A 5 3.29 2.80 17.60
N LYS A 6 2.33 2.85 18.54
CA LYS A 6 2.53 2.56 19.97
C LYS A 6 2.73 1.07 20.28
N GLU A 7 2.11 0.17 19.53
CA GLU A 7 2.35 -1.30 19.59
C GLU A 7 3.57 -1.72 18.75
N GLY A 8 4.55 -0.82 18.58
CA GLY A 8 5.93 -1.14 18.21
C GLY A 8 6.18 -1.39 16.73
N GLY A 9 5.30 -0.93 15.84
CA GLY A 9 5.46 -1.08 14.40
C GLY A 9 5.55 0.26 13.66
N THR A 10 6.28 0.30 12.57
CA THR A 10 6.14 1.34 11.55
C THR A 10 5.04 0.93 10.55
N PRO A 11 4.62 1.82 9.63
CA PRO A 11 3.71 1.43 8.54
C PRO A 11 4.24 0.25 7.72
N MET A 12 5.57 0.11 7.64
CA MET A 12 6.22 -1.05 7.03
C MET A 12 5.91 -2.34 7.79
N ASP A 13 6.02 -2.35 9.12
CA ASP A 13 5.71 -3.52 9.94
C ASP A 13 4.25 -3.95 9.77
N TRP A 14 3.33 -2.98 9.73
CA TRP A 14 1.92 -3.26 9.46
C TRP A 14 1.68 -3.78 8.05
N SER A 15 2.36 -3.23 7.03
CA SER A 15 2.24 -3.74 5.67
C SER A 15 2.67 -5.22 5.56
N ILE A 16 3.72 -5.62 6.29
CA ILE A 16 4.17 -7.01 6.38
C ILE A 16 3.10 -7.88 7.05
N ARG A 17 2.48 -7.41 8.14
CA ARG A 17 1.41 -8.14 8.84
C ARG A 17 0.18 -8.36 7.96
N VAL A 18 -0.28 -7.30 7.29
CA VAL A 18 -1.40 -7.37 6.33
C VAL A 18 -1.08 -8.32 5.17
N SER A 19 0.13 -8.23 4.61
CA SER A 19 0.57 -9.13 3.52
C SER A 19 0.58 -10.59 3.96
N ARG A 20 1.11 -10.88 5.16
CA ARG A 20 1.13 -12.25 5.71
C ARG A 20 -0.27 -12.79 6.01
N ALA A 21 -1.19 -11.93 6.46
CA ALA A 21 -2.57 -12.33 6.76
C ALA A 21 -3.41 -12.57 5.50
N SER A 22 -3.18 -11.79 4.44
CA SER A 22 -4.01 -11.82 3.22
C SER A 22 -3.40 -12.58 2.04
N GLY A 23 -2.10 -12.87 2.06
CA GLY A 23 -1.35 -13.40 0.92
C GLY A 23 -1.09 -12.36 -0.18
N ILE A 24 -1.48 -11.10 0.00
CA ILE A 24 -1.26 -10.03 -0.98
C ILE A 24 0.23 -9.69 -1.04
N PRO A 25 0.88 -9.71 -2.24
CA PRO A 25 2.28 -9.38 -2.36
C PRO A 25 2.55 -7.90 -2.11
N ILE A 26 3.66 -7.60 -1.44
CA ILE A 26 4.16 -6.22 -1.30
C ILE A 26 5.09 -5.90 -2.46
N LEU A 27 4.83 -4.80 -3.14
CA LEU A 27 5.79 -4.13 -4.00
C LEU A 27 6.42 -2.98 -3.21
N ALA A 28 7.72 -3.07 -2.94
CA ALA A 28 8.43 -2.06 -2.17
C ALA A 28 8.93 -0.92 -3.08
N THR A 29 8.66 0.34 -2.70
CA THR A 29 9.04 1.50 -3.50
C THR A 29 10.32 2.16 -3.02
N GLY A 30 11.23 2.47 -3.96
CA GLY A 30 12.44 3.26 -3.69
C GLY A 30 13.26 2.76 -2.50
N HIS A 31 13.49 3.63 -1.52
CA HIS A 31 14.36 3.34 -0.38
C HIS A 31 13.73 2.39 0.66
N ALA A 32 12.43 2.13 0.59
CA ALA A 32 11.73 1.25 1.52
C ALA A 32 12.20 -0.22 1.42
N VAL A 33 12.74 -0.62 0.25
CA VAL A 33 13.21 -1.99 -0.03
C VAL A 33 14.18 -2.49 1.03
N LYS A 34 15.16 -1.66 1.42
CA LYS A 34 16.14 -2.00 2.45
C LYS A 34 15.47 -2.30 3.79
N GLY A 35 14.50 -1.49 4.20
CA GLY A 35 13.79 -1.67 5.45
C GLY A 35 12.99 -2.98 5.52
N PHE A 36 12.44 -3.44 4.38
CA PHE A 36 11.77 -4.75 4.31
C PHE A 36 12.76 -5.90 4.48
N ILE A 37 13.91 -5.82 3.78
CA ILE A 37 14.96 -6.85 3.84
C ILE A 37 15.52 -6.97 5.27
N GLU A 38 15.78 -5.84 5.94
CA GLU A 38 16.26 -5.82 7.32
C GLU A 38 15.28 -6.45 8.32
N ARG A 39 13.98 -6.48 7.98
CA ARG A 39 12.92 -7.16 8.74
C ARG A 39 12.74 -8.63 8.36
N GLY A 40 13.62 -9.17 7.53
CA GLY A 40 13.52 -10.55 7.02
C GLY A 40 12.32 -10.78 6.09
N PHE A 41 11.78 -9.72 5.49
CA PHE A 41 10.68 -9.80 4.54
C PHE A 41 11.20 -9.53 3.12
N LYS A 42 10.93 -10.45 2.19
CA LYS A 42 11.29 -10.29 0.78
C LYS A 42 10.07 -9.75 0.01
N PRO A 43 10.09 -8.50 -0.48
CA PRO A 43 9.03 -7.99 -1.35
C PRO A 43 8.89 -8.84 -2.62
N GLY A 44 7.67 -8.92 -3.16
CA GLY A 44 7.40 -9.61 -4.42
C GLY A 44 8.09 -8.93 -5.60
N ALA A 45 8.23 -7.60 -5.54
CA ALA A 45 9.03 -6.81 -6.46
C ALA A 45 9.45 -5.47 -5.83
N TYR A 46 10.35 -4.76 -6.52
CA TYR A 46 10.75 -3.41 -6.16
C TYR A 46 10.91 -2.55 -7.42
N MET A 47 10.42 -1.32 -7.36
CA MET A 47 10.59 -0.29 -8.40
C MET A 47 10.25 1.10 -7.82
N SER A 48 10.42 2.18 -8.57
CA SER A 48 9.98 3.49 -8.06
C SER A 48 8.45 3.56 -7.98
N ALA A 49 7.90 4.38 -7.08
CA ALA A 49 6.45 4.53 -6.97
C ALA A 49 5.81 5.06 -8.27
N VAL A 50 6.56 5.88 -9.03
CA VAL A 50 6.13 6.40 -10.33
C VAL A 50 6.08 5.27 -11.36
N ASP A 51 7.07 4.38 -11.38
CA ASP A 51 7.06 3.21 -12.26
C ASP A 51 5.88 2.29 -11.95
N VAL A 52 5.56 2.08 -10.66
CA VAL A 52 4.37 1.31 -10.27
C VAL A 52 3.11 1.93 -10.87
N ALA A 53 2.92 3.24 -10.71
CA ALA A 53 1.74 3.91 -11.26
C ALA A 53 1.66 3.77 -12.79
N ASN A 54 2.79 3.94 -13.49
CA ASN A 54 2.87 3.75 -14.94
C ASN A 54 2.52 2.31 -15.36
N ARG A 55 2.95 1.30 -14.58
CA ARG A 55 2.60 -0.10 -14.85
C ARG A 55 1.12 -0.39 -14.61
N LEU A 56 0.54 0.16 -13.56
CA LEU A 56 -0.88 -0.03 -13.22
C LEU A 56 -1.84 0.62 -14.23
N ILE A 57 -1.40 1.63 -14.99
CA ILE A 57 -2.20 2.23 -16.08
C ILE A 57 -1.95 1.58 -17.44
N ASP A 58 -0.88 0.79 -17.59
CA ASP A 58 -0.53 0.13 -18.84
C ASP A 58 -1.44 -1.09 -19.08
N PRO A 59 -2.31 -1.08 -20.11
CA PRO A 59 -3.18 -2.22 -20.42
C PRO A 59 -2.40 -3.44 -20.90
N GLY A 60 -1.15 -3.27 -21.35
CA GLY A 60 -0.27 -4.37 -21.76
C GLY A 60 0.53 -4.99 -20.62
N TRP A 61 0.42 -4.49 -19.39
CA TRP A 61 1.17 -5.05 -18.27
C TRP A 61 0.52 -6.32 -17.70
N GLU A 62 1.27 -7.41 -17.68
CA GLU A 62 0.82 -8.73 -17.20
C GLU A 62 1.03 -8.93 -15.69
N GLY A 63 1.19 -7.86 -14.93
CA GLY A 63 1.41 -7.93 -13.48
C GLY A 63 2.85 -8.34 -13.11
N LEU A 64 3.04 -8.71 -11.84
CA LEU A 64 4.38 -9.08 -11.34
C LEU A 64 4.72 -10.54 -11.62
N ASP A 65 3.71 -11.39 -11.77
CA ASP A 65 3.86 -12.83 -11.99
C ASP A 65 3.42 -13.28 -13.40
N GLY A 66 3.12 -12.34 -14.29
CA GLY A 66 2.70 -12.62 -15.66
C GLY A 66 1.25 -13.11 -15.78
N LYS A 67 0.45 -13.06 -14.72
CA LYS A 67 -0.94 -13.56 -14.72
C LYS A 67 -2.00 -12.49 -15.00
N GLY A 68 -1.58 -11.27 -15.30
CA GLY A 68 -2.46 -10.18 -15.67
C GLY A 68 -2.43 -9.00 -14.70
N GLN A 69 -3.24 -8.00 -15.04
CA GLN A 69 -3.32 -6.73 -14.33
C GLN A 69 -4.03 -6.89 -12.98
N TYR A 70 -3.78 -5.94 -12.07
CA TYR A 70 -4.43 -5.92 -10.75
C TYR A 70 -5.77 -5.18 -10.77
N GLU A 71 -6.73 -5.71 -10.01
CA GLU A 71 -8.02 -5.06 -9.77
C GLU A 71 -8.00 -4.16 -8.53
N LEU A 72 -7.03 -4.36 -7.62
CA LEU A 72 -6.85 -3.60 -6.39
C LEU A 72 -5.38 -3.26 -6.15
N ALA A 73 -5.09 -1.98 -5.88
CA ALA A 73 -3.82 -1.50 -5.36
C ALA A 73 -4.00 -0.86 -3.98
N ILE A 74 -3.19 -1.28 -3.01
CA ILE A 74 -3.23 -0.79 -1.63
C ILE A 74 -1.99 0.07 -1.36
N PHE A 75 -2.22 1.28 -0.83
CA PHE A 75 -1.19 2.26 -0.50
C PHE A 75 -1.08 2.41 1.02
N ILE A 76 0.14 2.27 1.55
CA ILE A 76 0.44 2.43 2.97
C ILE A 76 1.88 2.95 3.14
N GLY A 77 2.09 3.86 4.08
CA GLY A 77 3.39 4.44 4.40
C GLY A 77 3.84 5.53 3.44
N PHE A 78 2.94 6.12 2.64
CA PHE A 78 3.32 7.15 1.68
C PHE A 78 3.29 8.56 2.30
N HIS A 79 4.19 9.41 1.82
CA HIS A 79 4.01 10.85 2.01
C HIS A 79 2.74 11.32 1.29
N TYR A 80 1.93 12.11 1.99
CA TYR A 80 0.61 12.54 1.51
C TYR A 80 0.62 13.06 0.07
N TYR A 81 1.54 13.98 -0.25
CA TYR A 81 1.63 14.58 -1.57
C TYR A 81 2.03 13.58 -2.67
N LEU A 82 2.90 12.63 -2.34
CA LEU A 82 3.30 11.59 -3.28
C LEU A 82 2.11 10.66 -3.59
N ALA A 83 1.42 10.17 -2.56
CA ALA A 83 0.21 9.36 -2.73
C ALA A 83 -0.87 10.13 -3.50
N TRP A 84 -1.08 11.41 -3.19
CA TRP A 84 -2.05 12.27 -3.88
C TRP A 84 -1.83 12.30 -5.40
N ASN A 85 -0.57 12.51 -5.82
CA ASN A 85 -0.21 12.57 -7.24
C ASN A 85 -0.37 11.21 -7.93
N LEU A 86 0.11 10.13 -7.30
CA LEU A 86 0.01 8.78 -7.86
C LEU A 86 -1.45 8.36 -8.00
N LEU A 87 -2.25 8.57 -6.97
CA LEU A 87 -3.68 8.25 -6.96
C LEU A 87 -4.47 9.12 -7.96
N SER A 88 -4.09 10.38 -8.14
CA SER A 88 -4.69 11.24 -9.17
C SER A 88 -4.50 10.65 -10.57
N GLY A 89 -3.26 10.24 -10.89
CA GLY A 89 -2.95 9.58 -12.15
C GLY A 89 -3.76 8.30 -12.34
N LEU A 90 -3.78 7.43 -11.33
CA LEU A 90 -4.54 6.17 -11.39
C LEU A 90 -6.04 6.43 -11.57
N LYS A 91 -6.63 7.38 -10.85
CA LYS A 91 -8.06 7.71 -10.94
C LYS A 91 -8.48 8.13 -12.35
N HIS A 92 -7.62 8.83 -13.09
CA HIS A 92 -7.95 9.39 -14.39
C HIS A 92 -7.50 8.53 -15.59
N PHE A 93 -6.46 7.73 -15.42
CA PHE A 93 -5.82 7.02 -16.53
C PHE A 93 -5.82 5.50 -16.42
N SER A 94 -6.19 4.93 -15.27
CA SER A 94 -6.37 3.48 -15.16
C SER A 94 -7.71 3.05 -15.77
N GLN A 95 -7.76 1.83 -16.32
CA GLN A 95 -9.00 1.30 -16.90
C GLN A 95 -9.91 0.67 -15.84
N ASN A 96 -9.37 -0.15 -14.93
CA ASN A 96 -10.18 -0.99 -14.04
C ASN A 96 -9.68 -1.10 -12.60
N ILE A 97 -8.61 -0.41 -12.20
CA ILE A 97 -8.03 -0.60 -10.87
C ILE A 97 -8.80 0.18 -9.80
N LYS A 98 -9.09 -0.49 -8.68
CA LYS A 98 -9.52 0.16 -7.44
C LYS A 98 -8.30 0.45 -6.58
N THR A 99 -8.31 1.59 -5.92
CA THR A 99 -7.21 1.98 -5.03
C THR A 99 -7.71 2.17 -3.61
N LEU A 100 -7.00 1.55 -2.66
CA LEU A 100 -7.24 1.68 -1.23
C LEU A 100 -6.08 2.41 -0.58
N SER A 101 -6.34 3.56 0.03
CA SER A 101 -5.36 4.23 0.90
C SER A 101 -5.58 3.82 2.35
N LEU A 102 -4.60 3.11 2.91
CA LEU A 102 -4.53 2.75 4.33
C LEU A 102 -3.71 3.74 5.15
N ASP A 103 -3.26 4.86 4.58
CA ASP A 103 -2.59 5.91 5.34
C ASP A 103 -3.59 6.69 6.22
N ARG A 104 -3.10 7.22 7.35
CA ARG A 104 -3.91 7.97 8.34
C ARG A 104 -4.56 9.27 7.83
N PHE A 105 -4.19 9.71 6.63
CA PHE A 105 -4.69 10.94 6.04
C PHE A 105 -5.56 10.61 4.84
N TYR A 106 -6.72 11.27 4.77
CA TYR A 106 -7.71 11.03 3.73
C TYR A 106 -7.20 11.40 2.34
N GLN A 107 -7.28 10.45 1.40
CA GLN A 107 -6.89 10.61 -0.01
C GLN A 107 -8.14 10.66 -0.91
N PRO A 108 -8.58 11.83 -1.40
CA PRO A 108 -9.79 11.97 -2.24
C PRO A 108 -9.64 11.39 -3.65
N HIS A 109 -8.42 11.09 -4.06
CA HIS A 109 -8.15 10.42 -5.33
C HIS A 109 -8.18 8.89 -5.23
N ALA A 110 -8.18 8.33 -4.01
CA ALA A 110 -8.37 6.89 -3.85
C ALA A 110 -9.83 6.47 -4.10
N SER A 111 -10.06 5.24 -4.55
CA SER A 111 -11.41 4.65 -4.58
C SER A 111 -11.98 4.49 -3.18
N LEU A 112 -11.13 4.10 -2.22
CA LEU A 112 -11.43 4.06 -0.79
C LEU A 112 -10.24 4.61 -0.01
N SER A 113 -10.52 5.43 1.00
CA SER A 113 -9.50 5.95 1.91
C SER A 113 -10.04 5.95 3.33
N LEU A 114 -9.16 5.71 4.29
CA LEU A 114 -9.45 6.02 5.69
C LEU A 114 -9.76 7.51 5.85
N PRO A 115 -10.62 7.89 6.82
CA PRO A 115 -10.75 9.29 7.21
C PRO A 115 -9.43 9.79 7.81
N ASN A 116 -9.37 11.09 8.12
CA ASN A 116 -8.24 11.61 8.89
C ASN A 116 -8.26 11.01 10.30
N LEU A 117 -7.22 10.26 10.63
CA LEU A 117 -7.07 9.57 11.92
C LEU A 117 -5.88 10.14 12.69
N SER A 118 -6.01 10.18 14.01
CA SER A 118 -4.86 10.25 14.89
C SER A 118 -3.98 9.01 14.73
N VAL A 119 -2.76 9.08 15.25
CA VAL A 119 -1.82 7.95 15.20
C VAL A 119 -2.40 6.72 15.93
N ASP A 120 -3.07 6.95 17.06
CA ASP A 120 -3.66 5.89 17.89
C ASP A 120 -4.85 5.22 17.19
N GLU A 121 -5.76 6.02 16.62
CA GLU A 121 -6.91 5.49 15.88
C GLU A 121 -6.47 4.72 14.63
N TRP A 122 -5.41 5.20 13.97
CA TRP A 122 -4.86 4.52 12.81
C TRP A 122 -4.31 3.14 13.17
N GLU A 123 -3.59 3.04 14.29
CA GLU A 123 -3.09 1.78 14.80
C GLU A 123 -4.21 0.80 15.17
N VAL A 124 -5.25 1.29 15.85
CA VAL A 124 -6.44 0.48 16.17
C VAL A 124 -7.10 -0.05 14.90
N TYR A 125 -7.21 0.78 13.86
CA TYR A 125 -7.77 0.36 12.57
C TYR A 125 -6.93 -0.72 11.89
N LEU A 126 -5.60 -0.55 11.84
CA LEU A 126 -4.70 -1.52 11.21
C LEU A 126 -4.73 -2.87 11.95
N LYS A 127 -4.85 -2.85 13.27
CA LYS A 127 -5.02 -4.05 14.09
C LYS A 127 -6.32 -4.77 13.77
N ALA A 128 -7.44 -4.05 13.76
CA ALA A 128 -8.74 -4.61 13.41
C ALA A 128 -8.75 -5.19 11.98
N LEU A 129 -8.05 -4.54 11.04
CA LEU A 129 -7.88 -5.04 9.67
C LEU A 129 -7.08 -6.36 9.64
N GLU A 130 -5.95 -6.43 10.36
CA GLU A 130 -5.17 -7.67 10.46
C GLU A 130 -6.01 -8.82 11.04
N ASP A 131 -6.71 -8.57 12.15
CA ASP A 131 -7.55 -9.57 12.81
C ASP A 131 -8.66 -10.07 11.88
N ALA A 132 -9.33 -9.16 11.17
CA ALA A 132 -10.35 -9.51 10.19
C ALA A 132 -9.79 -10.41 9.07
N LEU A 133 -8.62 -10.07 8.53
CA LEU A 133 -7.97 -10.83 7.46
C LEU A 133 -7.52 -12.23 7.90
N ARG A 134 -7.15 -12.42 9.17
CA ARG A 134 -6.77 -13.73 9.71
C ARG A 134 -7.97 -14.64 10.00
N SER A 135 -9.15 -14.05 10.16
CA SER A 135 -10.38 -14.75 10.55
C SER A 135 -11.23 -15.25 9.38
N GLY A 136 -10.95 -14.76 8.16
CA GLY A 136 -11.60 -15.20 6.92
C GLY A 136 -10.79 -16.27 6.21
#